data_AF-A0AAP2HDX6-F1
#
_entry.id   AF-A0AAP2HDX6-F1
#
_cell.length_a   1.000
_cell.length_b   1.000
_cell.length_c   1.000
_cell.angle_alpha   90.00
_cell.angle_beta   90.00
_cell.angle_gamma   90.00
#
_symmetry.space_group_name_H-M   'P 1'
#
loop_
_entity.id
_entity.type
_entity.pdbx_description
1 polymer ?
#
loop_
_entity_poly.entity_id
_entity_poly.type
_entity_poly.pdbx_seq_one_letter_code
_entity_poly.pdbx_strand_id
1 'polypeptide(L)'
;MQGRIRGATMLMLAAFAMHATPARSAALSAAAQSHVTQVSEALRALQSDRSHAAQSRANRAIEVLLKDRSPAADEAMAALAGHYLGEAAEVECEIAARGERMIPLLERFDRAPPPLPLGASTVHSRAELIQWIQAGVRCD
;
A
#
# COMPACT_ATOMS: atom_id res chain seq x y z
N MET A 1 -35.11 48.21 -41.92
CA MET A 1 -33.97 47.28 -41.98
C MET A 1 -33.16 47.42 -40.70
N GLN A 2 -32.91 46.29 -40.01
CA GLN A 2 -31.82 46.01 -39.06
C GLN A 2 -31.55 47.03 -37.93
N GLY A 3 -31.82 46.70 -36.66
CA GLY A 3 -30.98 45.84 -35.81
C GLY A 3 -30.77 46.57 -34.47
N ARG A 4 -30.39 46.00 -33.32
CA ARG A 4 -29.93 44.68 -32.86
C ARG A 4 -30.27 44.61 -31.36
N ILE A 5 -30.78 43.47 -30.91
CA ILE A 5 -30.89 43.10 -29.49
C ILE A 5 -29.52 42.57 -29.04
N ARG A 6 -28.88 43.15 -28.01
CA ARG A 6 -27.84 42.55 -27.13
C ARG A 6 -27.85 43.37 -25.83
N GLY A 7 -28.05 42.84 -24.63
CA GLY A 7 -27.65 41.55 -24.08
C GLY A 7 -26.56 41.81 -23.05
N ALA A 8 -26.87 41.69 -21.76
CA ALA A 8 -25.89 41.70 -20.68
C ALA A 8 -26.43 40.89 -19.50
N THR A 9 -26.54 39.58 -19.70
CA THR A 9 -26.71 38.59 -18.64
C THR A 9 -25.40 38.51 -17.87
N MET A 10 -25.38 39.08 -16.66
CA MET A 10 -24.25 39.07 -15.75
C MET A 10 -24.14 37.67 -15.14
N LEU A 11 -23.26 36.82 -15.70
CA LEU A 11 -22.91 35.52 -15.12
C LEU A 11 -21.99 35.73 -13.91
N MET A 12 -22.45 35.41 -12.70
CA MET A 12 -21.56 35.18 -11.58
C MET A 12 -20.92 33.79 -11.75
N LEU A 13 -19.62 33.74 -12.07
CA LEU A 13 -18.81 32.55 -11.86
C LEU A 13 -18.27 32.57 -10.43
N ALA A 14 -18.90 31.81 -9.53
CA ALA A 14 -18.27 31.41 -8.28
C ALA A 14 -17.27 30.30 -8.59
N ALA A 15 -15.98 30.65 -8.66
CA ALA A 15 -14.90 29.69 -8.77
C ALA A 15 -14.75 28.93 -7.44
N PHE A 16 -15.34 27.74 -7.35
CA PHE A 16 -14.98 26.77 -6.31
C PHE A 16 -13.58 26.25 -6.61
N ALA A 17 -12.57 26.90 -6.02
CA ALA A 17 -11.23 26.34 -5.93
C ALA A 17 -11.27 25.14 -4.97
N MET A 18 -11.54 23.95 -5.51
CA MET A 18 -11.26 22.70 -4.82
C MET A 18 -9.76 22.63 -4.54
N HIS A 19 -9.37 23.00 -3.33
CA HIS A 19 -8.03 22.77 -2.84
C HIS A 19 -7.91 21.26 -2.64
N ALA A 20 -7.25 20.58 -3.58
CA ALA A 20 -6.83 19.20 -3.39
C ALA A 20 -5.85 19.18 -2.22
N THR A 21 -6.32 18.81 -1.03
CA THR A 21 -5.46 18.55 0.12
C THR A 21 -4.46 17.48 -0.31
N PRO A 22 -3.15 17.72 -0.27
CA PRO A 22 -2.18 16.69 -0.63
C PRO A 22 -2.43 15.49 0.27
N ALA A 23 -2.62 14.32 -0.34
CA ALA A 23 -2.81 13.06 0.38
C ALA A 23 -1.61 12.88 1.32
N ARG A 24 -1.86 12.99 2.62
CA ARG A 24 -0.83 12.92 3.65
C ARG A 24 -0.40 11.47 3.75
N SER A 25 0.75 11.11 3.15
CA SER A 25 1.30 9.76 3.29
C SER A 25 1.61 9.45 4.76
N ALA A 26 1.28 8.24 5.21
CA ALA A 26 1.68 7.80 6.54
C ALA A 26 3.17 7.46 6.52
N ALA A 27 3.94 8.14 7.36
CA ALA A 27 5.36 7.83 7.52
C ALA A 27 5.54 6.48 8.22
N LEU A 28 6.50 5.69 7.73
CA LEU A 28 6.97 4.47 8.38
C LEU A 28 7.95 4.83 9.51
N SER A 29 8.02 4.00 10.56
CA SER A 29 9.17 4.06 11.45
C SER A 29 10.46 3.73 10.70
N ALA A 30 11.61 4.20 11.20
CA ALA A 30 12.91 3.90 10.59
C ALA A 30 13.19 2.38 10.49
N ALA A 31 12.76 1.62 11.49
CA ALA A 31 12.90 0.16 11.50
C ALA A 31 12.02 -0.50 10.44
N ALA A 32 10.74 -0.11 10.33
CA ALA A 32 9.85 -0.61 9.29
C ALA A 32 10.33 -0.21 7.88
N GLN A 33 10.84 1.01 7.74
CA GLN A 33 11.41 1.50 6.48
C GLN A 33 12.58 0.63 6.02
N SER A 34 13.41 0.11 6.94
CA SER A 34 14.51 -0.81 6.61
C SER A 34 13.98 -2.10 5.97
N HIS A 35 12.96 -2.73 6.56
CA HIS A 35 12.34 -3.94 6.00
C HIS A 35 11.73 -3.69 4.63
N VAL A 36 10.94 -2.62 4.51
CA VAL A 36 10.31 -2.22 3.25
C VAL A 36 11.34 -2.00 2.15
N THR A 37 12.45 -1.34 2.48
CA THR A 37 13.54 -1.06 1.53
C THR A 37 14.20 -2.35 1.07
N GLN A 38 14.54 -3.25 2.01
CA GLN A 38 15.16 -4.54 1.68
C GLN A 38 14.29 -5.39 0.74
N VAL A 39 12.99 -5.50 1.04
CA VAL A 39 12.04 -6.23 0.17
C VAL A 39 11.93 -5.56 -1.18
N SER A 40 11.78 -4.23 -1.22
CA SER A 40 11.61 -3.48 -2.46
C SER A 40 12.83 -3.54 -3.38
N GLU A 41 14.03 -3.46 -2.82
CA GLU A 41 15.28 -3.58 -3.57
C GLU A 41 15.47 -4.99 -4.13
N ALA A 42 15.17 -6.01 -3.33
CA ALA A 42 15.29 -7.40 -3.79
C ALA A 42 14.29 -7.71 -4.92
N LEU A 43 13.05 -7.23 -4.81
CA LEU A 43 12.05 -7.35 -5.88
C LEU A 43 12.43 -6.56 -7.13
N ARG A 44 12.94 -5.34 -6.98
CA ARG A 44 13.42 -4.55 -8.13
C ARG A 44 14.59 -5.24 -8.83
N ALA A 45 15.52 -5.81 -8.07
CA ALA A 45 16.64 -6.57 -8.62
C ALA A 45 16.12 -7.76 -9.43
N LEU A 46 15.15 -8.51 -8.91
CA LEU A 46 14.50 -9.62 -9.62
C LEU A 46 13.76 -9.18 -10.90
N GLN A 47 13.13 -8.00 -10.90
CA GLN A 47 12.50 -7.43 -12.09
C GLN A 47 13.53 -7.11 -13.18
N SER A 48 14.70 -6.59 -12.79
CA SER A 48 15.79 -6.26 -13.73
C SER A 48 16.61 -7.46 -14.18
N ASP A 49 16.75 -8.47 -13.32
CA ASP A 49 17.56 -9.67 -13.52
C ASP A 49 16.76 -10.88 -13.03
N ARG A 50 16.27 -11.70 -13.97
CA ARG A 50 15.48 -12.91 -13.67
C ARG A 50 16.35 -14.11 -13.30
N SER A 51 17.55 -13.89 -12.81
CA SER A 51 18.45 -14.96 -12.35
C SER A 51 17.92 -15.66 -11.11
N HIS A 52 18.32 -16.93 -10.93
CA HIS A 52 18.05 -17.69 -9.70
C HIS A 52 18.63 -16.99 -8.46
N ALA A 53 19.72 -16.24 -8.60
CA ALA A 53 20.32 -15.49 -7.52
C ALA A 53 19.43 -14.32 -7.07
N ALA A 54 18.88 -13.55 -8.02
CA ALA A 54 17.94 -12.48 -7.72
C ALA A 54 16.64 -13.01 -7.10
N GLN A 55 16.12 -14.14 -7.60
CA GLN A 55 14.94 -14.80 -7.01
C GLN A 55 15.21 -15.22 -5.57
N SER A 56 16.36 -15.87 -5.32
CA SER A 56 16.76 -16.31 -3.99
C SER A 56 16.90 -15.14 -3.00
N ARG A 57 17.34 -13.98 -3.48
CA ARG A 57 17.45 -12.75 -2.69
C ARG A 57 16.09 -12.18 -2.32
N ALA A 58 15.16 -12.13 -3.28
CA ALA A 58 13.79 -11.68 -3.04
C ALA A 58 13.08 -12.59 -2.03
N ASN A 59 13.14 -13.91 -2.22
CA ASN A 59 12.53 -14.88 -1.31
C ASN A 59 13.09 -14.75 0.11
N ARG A 60 14.42 -14.60 0.26
CA ARG A 60 15.05 -14.41 1.58
C ARG A 60 14.59 -13.11 2.27
N ALA A 61 14.45 -12.01 1.53
CA ALA A 61 14.00 -10.75 2.10
C ALA A 61 12.56 -10.86 2.64
N ILE A 62 11.69 -11.55 1.89
CA ILE A 62 10.31 -11.83 2.30
C ILE A 62 10.29 -12.77 3.51
N GLU A 63 11.05 -13.88 3.46
CA GLU A 63 11.12 -14.86 4.55
C GLU A 63 11.59 -14.24 5.88
N VAL A 64 12.58 -13.33 5.84
CA VAL A 64 13.03 -12.58 7.02
C VAL A 64 11.89 -11.74 7.60
N LEU A 65 11.13 -11.04 6.75
CA LEU A 65 10.00 -10.24 7.18
C LEU A 65 8.88 -11.09 7.80
N LEU A 66 8.56 -12.24 7.18
CA LEU A 66 7.53 -13.16 7.67
C LEU A 66 7.88 -13.74 9.05
N LYS A 67 9.16 -14.07 9.28
CA LYS A 67 9.63 -14.64 10.55
C LYS A 67 9.78 -13.62 11.67
N ASP A 68 10.02 -12.35 11.35
CA ASP A 68 10.19 -11.28 12.33
C ASP A 68 8.82 -10.86 12.93
N ARG A 69 8.61 -11.15 14.21
CA ARG A 69 7.37 -10.84 14.95
C ARG A 69 7.41 -9.48 15.65
N SER A 70 8.37 -8.61 15.33
CA SER A 70 8.49 -7.28 15.94
C SER A 70 7.42 -6.29 15.44
N PRO A 71 7.14 -5.22 16.20
CA PRO A 71 6.24 -4.15 15.75
C PRO A 71 6.70 -3.47 14.44
N ALA A 72 8.02 -3.43 14.19
CA ALA A 72 8.56 -2.87 12.95
C ALA A 72 8.23 -3.74 11.74
N ALA A 73 8.28 -5.07 11.90
CA ALA A 73 7.87 -6.01 10.87
C ALA A 73 6.34 -6.00 10.64
N ASP A 74 5.53 -5.88 11.69
CA ASP A 74 4.08 -5.67 11.58
C ASP A 74 3.78 -4.42 10.75
N GLU A 75 4.42 -3.30 11.07
CA GLU A 75 4.26 -2.04 10.35
C GLU A 75 4.71 -2.16 8.88
N ALA A 76 5.85 -2.80 8.62
CA ALA A 76 6.33 -3.02 7.27
C ALA A 76 5.38 -3.91 6.45
N MET A 77 4.82 -4.97 7.03
CA MET A 77 3.84 -5.81 6.32
C MET A 77 2.53 -5.09 6.05
N ALA A 78 2.00 -4.32 6.99
CA ALA A 78 0.80 -3.52 6.74
C ALA A 78 1.05 -2.46 5.64
N ALA A 79 2.27 -1.94 5.56
CA ALA A 79 2.67 -1.01 4.50
C ALA A 79 2.71 -1.69 3.13
N LEU A 80 3.33 -2.88 3.07
CA LEU A 80 3.48 -3.69 1.86
C LEU A 80 2.18 -4.37 1.42
N ALA A 81 1.21 -4.57 2.32
CA ALA A 81 -0.13 -5.03 1.99
C ALA A 81 -0.74 -4.13 0.91
N GLY A 82 -1.31 -4.69 -0.15
CA GLY A 82 -1.73 -3.91 -1.32
C GLY A 82 -0.75 -3.97 -2.51
N HIS A 83 0.50 -4.42 -2.31
CA HIS A 83 1.51 -4.55 -3.37
C HIS A 83 1.84 -6.00 -3.72
N TYR A 84 1.98 -6.30 -5.02
CA TYR A 84 2.40 -7.62 -5.47
C TYR A 84 3.85 -7.89 -5.07
N LEU A 85 4.08 -8.91 -4.24
CA LEU A 85 5.42 -9.31 -3.77
C LEU A 85 5.91 -10.62 -4.40
N GLY A 86 5.26 -11.10 -5.48
CA GLY A 86 5.48 -12.45 -6.00
C GLY A 86 4.72 -13.49 -5.18
N GLU A 87 5.10 -13.63 -3.91
CA GLU A 87 4.45 -14.49 -2.90
C GLU A 87 3.43 -13.70 -2.07
N ALA A 88 2.54 -12.96 -2.75
CA ALA A 88 1.56 -12.08 -2.08
C ALA A 88 0.67 -12.86 -1.10
N ALA A 89 0.36 -14.12 -1.40
CA ALA A 89 -0.42 -14.99 -0.53
C ALA A 89 0.25 -15.20 0.83
N GLU A 90 1.57 -15.44 0.89
CA GLU A 90 2.27 -15.68 2.17
C GLU A 90 2.22 -14.48 3.11
N VAL A 91 2.37 -13.27 2.55
CA VAL A 91 2.31 -12.02 3.34
C VAL A 91 0.91 -11.74 3.82
N GLU A 92 -0.11 -11.90 2.97
CA GLU A 92 -1.52 -11.74 3.36
C GLU A 92 -1.92 -12.74 4.46
N CYS A 93 -1.48 -13.99 4.32
CA CYS A 93 -1.69 -15.04 5.31
C CYS A 93 -1.01 -14.75 6.65
N GLU A 94 0.23 -14.29 6.61
CA GLU A 94 0.97 -13.93 7.81
C GLU A 94 0.36 -12.69 8.49
N ILE A 95 -0.16 -11.72 7.72
CA ILE A 95 -0.94 -10.59 8.27
C ILE A 95 -2.20 -11.11 8.98
N ALA A 96 -2.97 -12.00 8.34
CA ALA A 96 -4.16 -12.59 8.95
C ALA A 96 -3.81 -13.39 10.23
N ALA A 97 -2.72 -14.16 10.21
CA ALA A 97 -2.24 -14.94 11.35
C ALA A 97 -1.79 -14.07 12.54
N ARG A 98 -1.30 -12.84 12.27
CA ARG A 98 -0.97 -11.86 13.34
C ARG A 98 -2.20 -11.25 13.98
N GLY A 99 -3.35 -11.30 13.30
CA GLY A 99 -4.66 -11.01 13.88
C GLY A 99 -4.90 -9.54 14.19
N GLU A 100 -5.69 -9.28 15.25
CA GLU A 100 -6.22 -7.95 15.57
C GLU A 100 -5.18 -6.84 15.70
N ARG A 101 -3.93 -7.18 16.07
CA ARG A 101 -2.85 -6.20 16.20
C ARG A 101 -2.49 -5.52 14.87
N MET A 102 -2.81 -6.16 13.74
CA MET A 102 -2.55 -5.62 12.40
C MET A 102 -3.61 -4.60 11.98
N ILE A 103 -4.83 -4.68 12.51
CA ILE A 103 -5.96 -3.80 12.13
C ILE A 103 -5.60 -2.31 12.18
N PRO A 104 -5.08 -1.74 13.30
CA PRO A 104 -4.79 -0.30 13.34
C PRO A 104 -3.72 0.12 12.33
N LEU A 105 -2.80 -0.76 11.97
CA LEU A 105 -1.78 -0.49 10.95
C LEU A 105 -2.38 -0.52 9.54
N LEU A 106 -3.23 -1.49 9.26
CA LEU A 106 -3.96 -1.61 8.00
C LEU A 106 -4.88 -0.40 7.77
N GLU A 107 -5.67 0.00 8.78
CA GLU A 107 -6.52 1.20 8.72
C GLU A 107 -5.72 2.50 8.53
N ARG A 108 -4.53 2.57 9.12
CA ARG A 108 -3.64 3.72 8.94
C ARG A 108 -3.15 3.82 7.51
N PHE A 109 -2.67 2.72 6.92
CA PHE A 109 -2.14 2.72 5.56
C PHE A 109 -3.20 2.67 4.46
N ASP A 110 -4.43 2.26 4.79
CA ASP A 110 -5.58 2.39 3.89
C ASP A 110 -5.94 3.87 3.68
N ARG A 111 -6.00 4.65 4.77
CA ARG A 111 -6.27 6.10 4.72
C ARG A 111 -5.13 6.91 4.09
N ALA A 112 -3.90 6.43 4.24
CA ALA A 112 -2.69 7.16 3.92
C ALA A 112 -1.62 6.19 3.43
N PRO A 113 -1.63 5.80 2.15
CA PRO A 113 -0.71 4.80 1.64
C PRO A 113 0.74 5.27 1.81
N PRO A 114 1.65 4.36 2.20
CA PRO A 114 3.05 4.67 2.29
C PRO A 114 3.61 4.95 0.88
N PRO A 115 4.62 5.85 0.74
CA PRO A 115 5.24 6.14 -0.54
C PRO A 115 6.15 4.98 -0.93
N LEU A 116 5.56 3.90 -1.43
CA LEU A 116 6.29 2.69 -1.81
C LEU A 116 6.60 2.69 -3.31
N PRO A 117 7.86 2.42 -3.70
CA PRO A 117 8.23 2.31 -5.11
C PRO A 117 7.96 0.89 -5.64
N LEU A 118 6.82 0.30 -5.25
CA LEU A 118 6.37 -1.02 -5.66
C LEU A 118 5.19 -0.87 -6.62
N GLY A 119 5.22 -1.61 -7.73
CA GLY A 119 4.11 -1.67 -8.68
C GLY A 119 2.79 -2.09 -8.01
N ALA A 120 1.67 -1.74 -8.63
CA ALA A 120 0.34 -1.99 -8.06
C ALA A 120 -0.13 -3.44 -8.23
N SER A 121 -0.93 -3.86 -7.25
CA SER A 121 -1.93 -4.96 -7.24
C SER A 121 -1.56 -6.23 -6.48
N THR A 122 -1.93 -6.30 -5.20
CA THR A 122 -2.20 -7.59 -4.52
C THR A 122 -3.50 -8.22 -5.02
N VAL A 123 -3.77 -9.43 -4.52
CA VAL A 123 -5.06 -10.11 -4.62
C VAL A 123 -6.07 -9.44 -3.68
N HIS A 124 -5.65 -9.08 -2.45
CA HIS A 124 -6.52 -8.45 -1.46
C HIS A 124 -6.07 -7.04 -1.08
N SER A 125 -7.04 -6.13 -0.98
CA SER A 125 -6.90 -4.80 -0.39
C SER A 125 -6.70 -4.88 1.13
N ARG A 126 -6.20 -3.79 1.72
CA ARG A 126 -6.07 -3.69 3.19
C ARG A 126 -7.43 -3.82 3.89
N ALA A 127 -8.50 -3.30 3.28
CA ALA A 127 -9.86 -3.45 3.79
C ALA A 127 -10.33 -4.91 3.80
N GLU A 128 -10.03 -5.70 2.75
CA GLU A 128 -10.33 -7.13 2.71
C GLU A 128 -9.53 -7.91 3.76
N LEU A 129 -8.25 -7.55 3.99
CA LEU A 129 -7.44 -8.16 5.05
C LEU A 129 -8.00 -7.88 6.46
N ILE A 130 -8.55 -6.68 6.70
CA ILE A 130 -9.26 -6.39 7.96
C ILE A 130 -10.47 -7.31 8.11
N GLN A 131 -11.27 -7.50 7.05
CA GLN A 131 -12.42 -8.40 7.08
C GLN A 131 -12.00 -9.85 7.34
N TRP A 132 -10.89 -10.31 6.75
CA TRP A 132 -10.34 -11.65 7.00
C TRP A 132 -9.96 -11.85 8.46
N ILE A 133 -9.26 -10.87 9.06
CA ILE A 133 -8.89 -10.91 10.48
C ILE A 133 -10.15 -10.99 11.35
N GLN A 134 -11.15 -10.14 11.07
CA GLN A 134 -12.40 -10.10 11.82
C GLN A 134 -13.24 -11.38 11.66
N ALA A 135 -13.20 -12.00 10.47
CA ALA A 135 -13.87 -13.27 10.20
C ALA A 135 -13.11 -14.50 10.71
N GLY A 136 -11.88 -14.32 11.22
CA GLY A 136 -11.03 -15.41 11.69
C GLY A 136 -10.56 -16.35 10.58
N VAL A 137 -10.41 -15.84 9.34
CA VAL A 137 -9.90 -16.62 8.20
C VAL A 137 -8.50 -17.11 8.50
N ARG A 138 -8.26 -18.40 8.26
CA ARG A 138 -6.93 -19.02 8.33
C ARG A 138 -6.50 -19.44 6.94
N CYS A 139 -5.22 -19.28 6.63
CA CYS A 139 -4.64 -19.87 5.45
C CYS A 139 -4.21 -21.29 5.76
N ASP A 140 -4.83 -22.24 5.09
CA ASP A 140 -4.55 -23.68 5.16
C ASP A 140 -3.65 -24.14 4.00
#